data_AF-A0A559RQX8-F1
#
_entry.id   AF-A0A559RQX8-F1
#
_cell.length_a   1.000
_cell.length_b   1.000
_cell.length_c   1.000
_cell.angle_alpha   90.00
_cell.angle_beta   90.00
_cell.angle_gamma   90.00
#
_symmetry.space_group_name_H-M   'P 1'
#
loop_
_entity.id
_entity.type
_entity.pdbx_description
1 polymer ?
#
loop_
_entity_poly.entity_id
_entity_poly.type
_entity_poly.pdbx_seq_one_letter_code
_entity_poly.pdbx_strand_id
1 'polypeptide(L)'
;MMKQPELGQKILELRTQKGLTQEELVEQCNISVRTIQRIEAGETTPRVYTIKTILSALDRDLDDLQQESIFEKKVKEVMFVEIDESKDVSFLFTQLHIGWIAGILSMIAFVFEAIDDWHYVIDETYYFGKTYTVILGIISIVLFSIYMRSFVLIGNLFKNAFLKMISILLIIINAVLACYGLIDLEFQLIPKEAYGVVYCIIIGLMYVFFGWGLFKLKGLGQLPQVSGIMHIVIGGMLLTILFAIVGGPASILVQGVNVAIILKVYEVLKNQITT
;
A
#
# COMPACT_ATOMS: atom_id res chain seq x y z
N MET A 1 17.20 2.87 -24.89
CA MET A 1 18.57 3.28 -24.49
C MET A 1 18.43 4.62 -23.81
N MET A 2 18.90 4.74 -22.56
CA MET A 2 18.82 5.98 -21.77
C MET A 2 19.42 7.16 -22.55
N LYS A 3 18.82 8.34 -22.41
CA LYS A 3 19.33 9.58 -23.01
C LYS A 3 20.09 10.38 -21.95
N GLN A 4 20.83 11.40 -22.39
CA GLN A 4 21.37 12.36 -21.44
C GLN A 4 20.24 13.26 -20.93
N PRO A 5 20.23 13.64 -19.63
CA PRO A 5 21.30 13.45 -18.64
C PRO A 5 21.22 12.14 -17.82
N GLU A 6 20.15 11.35 -17.97
CA GLU A 6 19.88 10.15 -17.16
C GLU A 6 21.01 9.10 -17.27
N LEU A 7 21.52 8.90 -18.49
CA LEU A 7 22.66 8.02 -18.74
C LEU A 7 23.91 8.45 -17.96
N GLY A 8 24.20 9.76 -17.95
CA GLY A 8 25.32 10.34 -17.21
C GLY A 8 25.20 10.12 -15.70
N GLN A 9 24.02 10.37 -15.16
CA GLN A 9 23.72 10.15 -13.74
C GLN A 9 23.85 8.67 -13.37
N LYS A 10 23.40 7.75 -14.22
CA LYS A 10 23.53 6.31 -13.97
C LYS A 10 24.98 5.84 -13.96
N ILE A 11 25.79 6.35 -14.89
CA ILE A 11 27.24 6.05 -14.93
C ILE A 11 27.93 6.59 -13.67
N LEU A 12 27.59 7.80 -13.24
CA LEU A 12 28.10 8.41 -12.02
C LEU A 12 27.74 7.56 -10.78
N GLU A 13 26.48 7.13 -10.68
CA GLU A 13 26.00 6.26 -9.60
C GLU A 13 26.81 4.96 -9.53
N LEU A 14 26.90 4.24 -10.66
CA LEU A 14 27.62 2.97 -10.76
C LEU A 14 29.11 3.11 -10.42
N ARG A 15 29.76 4.18 -10.88
CA ARG A 15 31.16 4.48 -10.54
C ARG A 15 31.33 4.67 -9.03
N THR A 16 30.43 5.44 -8.42
CA THR A 16 30.50 5.75 -6.98
C THR A 16 30.21 4.52 -6.12
N GLN A 17 29.29 3.65 -6.55
CA GLN A 17 29.02 2.35 -5.89
C GLN A 17 30.24 1.42 -5.91
N LYS A 18 31.04 1.47 -6.99
CA LYS A 18 32.30 0.73 -7.11
C LYS A 18 33.48 1.39 -6.36
N GLY A 19 33.25 2.56 -5.76
CA GLY A 19 34.26 3.30 -5.01
C GLY A 19 35.37 3.92 -5.87
N LEU A 20 35.15 4.06 -7.18
CA LEU A 20 36.16 4.56 -8.11
C LEU A 20 36.11 6.08 -8.24
N THR A 21 37.26 6.73 -8.36
CA THR A 21 37.42 8.10 -8.86
C THR A 21 37.24 8.16 -10.38
N GLN A 22 37.11 9.37 -10.94
CA GLN A 22 37.01 9.53 -12.40
C GLN A 22 38.29 9.07 -13.09
N GLU A 23 39.45 9.33 -12.49
CA GLU A 23 40.77 8.93 -12.94
C GLU A 23 40.93 7.40 -12.94
N GLU A 24 40.46 6.72 -11.90
CA GLU A 24 40.52 5.25 -11.82
C GLU A 24 39.57 4.58 -12.82
N LEU A 25 38.38 5.15 -13.07
CA LEU A 25 37.49 4.65 -14.11
C LEU A 25 38.13 4.82 -15.50
N VAL A 26 38.79 5.95 -15.73
CA VAL A 26 39.50 6.27 -16.99
C VAL A 26 40.61 5.27 -17.28
N GLU A 27 41.37 4.86 -16.27
CA GLU A 27 42.41 3.83 -16.40
C GLU A 27 41.84 2.49 -16.87
N GLN A 28 40.63 2.15 -16.41
CA GLN A 28 39.97 0.87 -16.74
C GLN A 28 39.23 0.89 -18.09
N CYS A 29 38.69 2.02 -18.51
CA CYS A 29 37.90 2.12 -19.76
C CYS A 29 38.63 2.79 -20.94
N ASN A 30 39.84 3.33 -20.72
CA ASN A 30 40.65 4.01 -21.74
C ASN A 30 39.91 5.17 -22.45
N ILE A 31 39.14 5.94 -21.69
CA ILE A 31 38.41 7.14 -22.14
C ILE A 31 38.97 8.35 -21.40
N SER A 32 39.08 9.52 -22.01
CA SER A 32 39.65 10.68 -21.32
C SER A 32 38.80 11.14 -20.12
N VAL A 33 39.44 11.60 -19.04
CA VAL A 33 38.78 12.17 -17.85
C VAL A 33 37.75 13.23 -18.24
N ARG A 34 38.12 14.13 -19.16
CA ARG A 34 37.24 15.18 -19.68
C ARG A 34 35.99 14.62 -20.37
N THR A 35 36.10 13.48 -21.04
CA THR A 35 34.96 12.82 -21.68
C THR A 35 34.04 12.20 -20.64
N ILE A 36 34.58 11.51 -19.62
CA ILE A 36 33.79 10.95 -18.52
C ILE A 36 33.05 12.06 -17.77
N GLN A 37 33.73 13.16 -17.42
CA GLN A 37 33.11 14.32 -16.76
C GLN A 37 31.92 14.88 -17.54
N ARG A 38 32.08 15.08 -18.85
CA ARG A 38 31.00 15.59 -19.71
C ARG A 38 29.86 14.61 -19.90
N ILE A 39 30.15 13.31 -19.87
CA ILE A 39 29.11 12.26 -19.89
C ILE A 39 28.34 12.27 -18.57
N GLU A 40 29.03 12.26 -17.42
CA GLU A 40 28.43 12.29 -16.07
C GLU A 40 27.62 13.57 -15.84
N ALA A 41 28.06 14.71 -16.38
CA ALA A 41 27.35 15.99 -16.33
C ALA A 41 26.20 16.12 -17.35
N GLY A 42 25.97 15.12 -18.21
CA GLY A 42 24.90 15.14 -19.22
C GLY A 42 25.19 16.00 -20.46
N GLU A 43 26.40 16.58 -20.58
CA GLU A 43 26.77 17.50 -21.65
C GLU A 43 27.07 16.81 -23.00
N THR A 44 27.31 15.50 -23.00
CA THR A 44 27.68 14.77 -24.22
C THR A 44 27.03 13.40 -24.23
N THR A 45 26.34 13.06 -25.32
CA THR A 45 25.78 11.72 -25.52
C THR A 45 26.85 10.80 -26.13
N PRO A 46 27.37 9.81 -25.40
CA PRO A 46 28.39 8.89 -25.91
C PRO A 46 27.81 7.91 -26.94
N ARG A 47 28.68 7.34 -27.79
CA ARG A 47 28.29 6.27 -28.71
C ARG A 47 28.08 4.96 -27.95
N VAL A 48 27.29 4.05 -28.52
CA VAL A 48 27.00 2.72 -27.93
C VAL A 48 28.28 1.95 -27.55
N TYR A 49 29.31 2.02 -28.40
CA TYR A 49 30.61 1.40 -28.10
C TYR A 49 31.25 1.98 -26.83
N THR A 50 31.29 3.32 -26.70
CA THR A 50 31.81 4.01 -25.52
C THR A 50 31.03 3.65 -24.26
N ILE A 51 29.71 3.53 -24.37
CA ILE A 51 28.85 3.08 -23.26
C ILE A 51 29.23 1.67 -22.81
N LYS A 52 29.38 0.73 -23.75
CA LYS A 52 29.84 -0.65 -23.44
C LYS A 52 31.17 -0.64 -22.69
N THR A 53 32.15 0.12 -23.17
CA THR A 53 33.48 0.18 -22.56
C THR A 53 33.44 0.69 -21.12
N ILE A 54 32.63 1.73 -20.85
CA ILE A 54 32.44 2.26 -19.49
C ILE A 54 31.78 1.21 -18.59
N LEU A 55 30.69 0.57 -19.05
CA LEU A 55 29.97 -0.44 -18.27
C LEU A 55 30.83 -1.66 -17.98
N SER A 56 31.62 -2.13 -18.95
CA SER A 56 32.54 -3.25 -18.75
C SER A 56 33.58 -2.93 -17.68
N ALA A 57 34.11 -1.71 -17.63
CA ALA A 57 34.98 -1.26 -16.54
C ALA A 57 34.26 -1.19 -15.18
N LEU A 58 32.94 -1.08 -15.17
CA LEU A 58 32.09 -1.07 -13.98
C LEU A 58 31.52 -2.45 -13.62
N ASP A 59 31.95 -3.53 -14.28
CA ASP A 59 31.39 -4.89 -14.16
C ASP A 59 29.86 -4.94 -14.39
N ARG A 60 29.41 -4.23 -15.44
CA ARG A 60 28.02 -4.14 -15.88
C ARG A 60 27.92 -4.42 -17.38
N ASP A 61 26.77 -4.87 -17.83
CA ASP A 61 26.46 -5.03 -19.26
C ASP A 61 25.48 -3.95 -19.73
N LEU A 62 25.37 -3.72 -21.03
CA LEU A 62 24.37 -2.83 -21.63
C LEU A 62 22.95 -3.17 -21.22
N ASP A 63 22.69 -4.44 -20.89
CA ASP A 63 21.40 -4.91 -20.42
C ASP A 63 21.06 -4.32 -19.04
N ASP A 64 22.06 -3.95 -18.22
CA ASP A 64 21.85 -3.26 -16.94
C ASP A 64 21.34 -1.83 -17.14
N LEU A 65 21.76 -1.15 -18.22
CA LEU A 65 21.15 0.12 -18.63
C LEU A 65 19.75 -0.04 -19.25
N GLN A 66 19.31 -1.29 -19.47
CA GLN A 66 17.95 -1.62 -19.89
C GLN A 66 17.09 -2.13 -18.72
N GLN A 67 17.65 -2.42 -17.54
CA GLN A 67 16.89 -3.00 -16.43
C GLN A 67 15.88 -2.04 -15.81
N GLU A 68 16.10 -0.71 -15.86
CA GLU A 68 15.06 0.28 -15.53
C GLU A 68 13.83 0.15 -16.45
N SER A 69 13.96 -0.42 -17.65
CA SER A 69 12.85 -0.60 -18.59
C SER A 69 12.06 -1.89 -18.45
N ILE A 70 12.58 -2.93 -17.80
CA ILE A 70 11.89 -4.24 -17.75
C ILE A 70 10.87 -4.26 -16.62
N PHE A 71 11.18 -3.64 -15.49
CA PHE A 71 10.28 -3.62 -14.34
C PHE A 71 9.22 -2.51 -14.44
N GLU A 72 9.57 -1.29 -14.88
CA GLU A 72 8.54 -0.27 -15.17
C GLU A 72 7.54 -0.77 -16.22
N LYS A 73 8.03 -1.44 -17.26
CA LYS A 73 7.17 -2.02 -18.29
C LYS A 73 6.35 -3.18 -17.75
N LYS A 74 6.90 -4.03 -16.89
CA LYS A 74 6.14 -5.08 -16.20
C LYS A 74 5.10 -4.49 -15.25
N VAL A 75 5.43 -3.52 -14.40
CA VAL A 75 4.49 -2.86 -13.48
C VAL A 75 3.38 -2.14 -14.26
N LYS A 76 3.70 -1.46 -15.37
CA LYS A 76 2.72 -0.86 -16.28
C LYS A 76 1.84 -1.90 -16.99
N GLU A 77 2.42 -3.01 -17.48
CA GLU A 77 1.69 -4.13 -18.12
C GLU A 77 0.82 -4.92 -17.13
N VAL A 78 1.26 -5.04 -15.87
CA VAL A 78 0.54 -5.76 -14.80
C VAL A 78 -0.66 -4.96 -14.31
N MET A 79 -0.61 -3.62 -14.36
CA MET A 79 -1.57 -2.79 -13.64
C MET A 79 -2.97 -2.70 -14.25
N PHE A 80 -3.21 -3.04 -15.54
CA PHE A 80 -4.53 -2.93 -16.22
C PHE A 80 -5.47 -1.86 -15.59
N VAL A 81 -4.94 -0.65 -15.47
CA VAL A 81 -5.70 0.56 -15.23
C VAL A 81 -5.16 1.52 -16.27
N GLU A 82 -6.07 2.15 -16.99
CA GLU A 82 -5.88 3.35 -17.80
C GLU A 82 -5.29 4.48 -16.94
N ILE A 83 -4.08 4.30 -16.45
CA ILE A 83 -3.30 5.36 -15.83
C ILE A 83 -2.32 5.76 -16.90
N ASP A 84 -2.77 6.76 -17.65
CA ASP A 84 -1.97 7.80 -18.27
C ASP A 84 -0.45 7.59 -18.08
N GLU A 85 0.27 7.40 -19.20
CA GLU A 85 1.74 7.23 -19.24
C GLU A 85 2.49 8.32 -18.46
N SER A 86 1.81 9.41 -18.10
CA SER A 86 2.29 10.51 -17.26
C SER A 86 2.41 10.23 -15.75
N LYS A 87 1.79 9.19 -15.17
CA LYS A 87 1.86 8.99 -13.70
C LYS A 87 3.07 8.15 -13.28
N ASP A 88 4.08 8.90 -12.89
CA ASP A 88 5.37 8.50 -12.33
C ASP A 88 5.26 7.51 -11.14
N VAL A 89 6.26 6.65 -10.95
CA VAL A 89 6.41 5.67 -9.86
C VAL A 89 6.26 6.34 -8.48
N SER A 90 6.57 7.64 -8.39
CA SER A 90 6.31 8.52 -7.25
C SER A 90 4.84 8.50 -6.78
N PHE A 91 3.87 8.40 -7.70
CA PHE A 91 2.45 8.32 -7.37
C PHE A 91 2.13 7.07 -6.56
N LEU A 92 2.71 5.93 -6.91
CA LEU A 92 2.51 4.66 -6.21
C LEU A 92 3.00 4.75 -4.76
N PHE A 93 4.21 5.28 -4.56
CA PHE A 93 4.77 5.45 -3.22
C PHE A 93 3.96 6.43 -2.39
N THR A 94 3.47 7.51 -3.01
CA THR A 94 2.57 8.47 -2.36
C THR A 94 1.27 7.80 -1.90
N GLN A 95 0.66 6.95 -2.74
CA GLN A 95 -0.58 6.23 -2.37
C GLN A 95 -0.35 5.25 -1.22
N LEU A 96 0.77 4.53 -1.20
CA LEU A 96 1.12 3.66 -0.08
C LEU A 96 1.39 4.47 1.20
N HIS A 97 2.05 5.63 1.08
CA HIS A 97 2.31 6.53 2.21
C HIS A 97 1.05 7.10 2.84
N ILE A 98 0.17 7.69 2.02
CA ILE A 98 -1.12 8.20 2.50
C ILE A 98 -1.94 7.05 3.10
N GLY A 99 -1.87 5.87 2.49
CA GLY A 99 -2.58 4.67 2.91
C GLY A 99 -2.25 4.18 4.32
N TRP A 100 -0.97 4.03 4.66
CA TRP A 100 -0.59 3.55 5.99
C TRP A 100 -0.91 4.58 7.07
N ILE A 101 -0.77 5.89 6.77
CA ILE A 101 -1.16 6.98 7.69
C ILE A 101 -2.67 6.93 7.93
N ALA A 102 -3.47 6.85 6.85
CA ALA A 102 -4.93 6.72 6.96
C ALA A 102 -5.35 5.46 7.73
N GLY A 103 -4.60 4.36 7.60
CA GLY A 103 -4.82 3.14 8.37
C GLY A 103 -4.66 3.34 9.88
N ILE A 104 -3.62 4.05 10.30
CA ILE A 104 -3.42 4.38 11.73
C ILE A 104 -4.51 5.34 12.22
N LEU A 105 -4.83 6.38 11.44
CA LEU A 105 -5.84 7.36 11.83
C LEU A 105 -7.24 6.75 11.92
N SER A 106 -7.62 5.88 10.98
CA SER A 106 -8.89 5.14 11.04
C SER A 106 -8.94 4.17 12.21
N MET A 107 -7.83 3.48 12.52
CA MET A 107 -7.74 2.63 13.71
C MET A 107 -8.01 3.43 14.99
N ILE A 108 -7.43 4.64 15.12
CA ILE A 108 -7.69 5.53 16.26
C ILE A 108 -9.15 5.97 16.28
N ALA A 109 -9.70 6.40 15.14
CA ALA A 109 -11.09 6.83 15.05
C ALA A 109 -12.08 5.73 15.47
N PHE A 110 -11.84 4.48 15.04
CA PHE A 110 -12.65 3.34 15.45
C PHE A 110 -12.59 3.04 16.96
N VAL A 111 -11.49 3.37 17.65
CA VAL A 111 -11.45 3.26 19.12
C VAL A 111 -12.42 4.26 19.76
N PHE A 112 -12.45 5.50 19.29
CA PHE A 112 -13.37 6.51 19.80
C PHE A 112 -14.83 6.19 19.48
N GLU A 113 -15.10 5.70 18.26
CA GLU A 113 -16.44 5.21 17.88
C GLU A 113 -16.87 4.04 18.76
N ALA A 114 -15.98 3.07 19.01
CA ALA A 114 -16.30 1.94 19.89
C ALA A 114 -16.63 2.38 21.32
N ILE A 115 -15.99 3.44 21.83
CA ILE A 115 -16.31 4.01 23.14
C ILE A 115 -17.70 4.64 23.14
N ASP A 116 -18.02 5.45 22.12
CA ASP A 116 -19.33 6.09 21.98
C ASP A 116 -20.44 5.06 21.81
N ASP A 117 -20.26 4.07 20.95
CA ASP A 117 -21.22 2.98 20.71
C ASP A 117 -21.47 2.18 21.99
N TRP A 118 -20.41 1.84 22.73
CA TRP A 118 -20.53 1.11 23.99
C TRP A 118 -21.27 1.91 25.06
N HIS A 119 -20.97 3.21 25.17
CA HIS A 119 -21.67 4.10 26.11
C HIS A 119 -23.14 4.25 25.72
N TYR A 120 -23.44 4.42 24.43
CA TYR A 120 -24.81 4.53 23.94
C TYR A 120 -25.63 3.27 24.23
N VAL A 121 -25.05 2.08 24.08
CA VAL A 121 -25.74 0.82 24.38
C VAL A 121 -26.17 0.73 25.85
N ILE A 122 -25.38 1.26 26.78
CA ILE A 122 -25.62 1.19 28.23
C ILE A 122 -26.48 2.35 28.72
N ASP A 123 -26.11 3.56 28.35
CA ASP A 123 -26.60 4.82 28.94
C ASP A 123 -27.54 5.60 28.00
N GLU A 124 -27.78 5.09 26.78
CA GLU A 124 -28.64 5.70 25.74
C GLU A 124 -28.23 7.14 25.37
N THR A 125 -26.96 7.48 25.61
CA THR A 125 -26.36 8.77 25.30
C THR A 125 -24.96 8.58 24.70
N TYR A 126 -24.51 9.54 23.90
CA TYR A 126 -23.15 9.52 23.33
C TYR A 126 -22.17 10.21 24.28
N TYR A 127 -21.04 9.55 24.56
CA TYR A 127 -20.07 9.99 25.57
C TYR A 127 -19.43 11.33 25.16
N PHE A 128 -19.08 11.47 23.89
CA PHE A 128 -18.52 12.71 23.34
C PHE A 128 -19.59 13.65 22.74
N GLY A 129 -20.85 13.22 22.77
CA GLY A 129 -22.00 13.94 22.24
C GLY A 129 -22.25 13.71 20.74
N LYS A 130 -23.53 13.77 20.35
CA LYS A 130 -24.02 13.42 19.00
C LYS A 130 -23.28 14.13 17.86
N THR A 131 -22.99 15.42 18.01
CA THR A 131 -22.27 16.20 16.99
C THR A 131 -20.86 15.65 16.73
N TYR A 132 -20.16 15.24 17.79
CA TYR A 132 -18.84 14.64 17.67
C TYR A 132 -18.92 13.30 16.95
N THR A 133 -19.84 12.42 17.37
CA THR A 133 -20.03 11.09 16.77
C THR A 133 -20.32 11.19 15.27
N VAL A 134 -21.15 12.14 14.84
CA VAL A 134 -21.44 12.36 13.40
C VAL A 134 -20.21 12.80 12.62
N ILE A 135 -19.46 13.78 13.14
CA ILE A 135 -18.25 14.29 12.47
C ILE A 135 -17.19 13.18 12.38
N LEU A 136 -16.99 12.45 13.47
CA LEU A 136 -16.03 11.35 13.52
C LEU A 136 -16.40 10.26 12.52
N GLY A 137 -17.67 9.84 12.47
CA GLY A 137 -18.14 8.83 11.52
C GLY A 137 -17.92 9.22 10.06
N ILE A 138 -18.15 10.48 9.69
CA ILE A 138 -17.86 10.98 8.33
C ILE A 138 -16.35 10.92 8.03
N ILE A 139 -15.51 11.33 8.98
CA ILE A 139 -14.06 11.29 8.84
C ILE A 139 -13.58 9.84 8.71
N SER A 140 -14.11 8.92 9.52
CA SER A 140 -13.75 7.50 9.50
C SER A 140 -14.09 6.84 8.18
N ILE A 141 -15.23 7.13 7.55
CA ILE A 141 -15.58 6.63 6.21
C ILE A 141 -14.48 7.01 5.21
N VAL A 142 -14.04 8.27 5.22
CA VAL A 142 -13.02 8.78 4.30
C VAL A 142 -11.67 8.12 4.59
N LEU A 143 -11.24 8.09 5.85
CA LEU A 143 -9.97 7.49 6.26
C LEU A 143 -9.91 6.00 5.92
N PHE A 144 -10.96 5.25 6.26
CA PHE A 144 -11.05 3.82 5.96
C PHE A 144 -11.04 3.56 4.45
N SER A 145 -11.71 4.41 3.66
CA SER A 145 -11.72 4.30 2.20
C SER A 145 -10.33 4.50 1.60
N ILE A 146 -9.58 5.51 2.07
CA ILE A 146 -8.20 5.79 1.64
C ILE A 146 -7.27 4.65 2.05
N TYR A 147 -7.40 4.15 3.27
CA TYR A 147 -6.65 3.01 3.78
C TYR A 147 -6.89 1.74 2.93
N MET A 148 -8.15 1.38 2.69
CA MET A 148 -8.48 0.18 1.91
C MET A 148 -8.11 0.29 0.44
N ARG A 149 -8.02 1.51 -0.11
CA ARG A 149 -7.49 1.76 -1.45
C ARG A 149 -6.04 1.26 -1.60
N SER A 150 -5.25 1.24 -0.54
CA SER A 150 -3.92 0.63 -0.57
C SER A 150 -3.99 -0.87 -0.84
N PHE A 151 -4.98 -1.58 -0.32
CA PHE A 151 -5.16 -3.01 -0.61
C PHE A 151 -5.70 -3.28 -2.01
N VAL A 152 -6.48 -2.35 -2.58
CA VAL A 152 -6.82 -2.37 -4.02
C VAL A 152 -5.56 -2.27 -4.88
N LEU A 153 -4.65 -1.34 -4.53
CA LEU A 153 -3.36 -1.17 -5.20
C LEU A 153 -2.46 -2.40 -5.04
N ILE A 154 -2.33 -2.94 -3.83
CA ILE A 154 -1.57 -4.17 -3.54
C ILE A 154 -2.14 -5.35 -4.33
N GLY A 155 -3.46 -5.49 -4.41
CA GLY A 155 -4.12 -6.50 -5.22
C GLY A 155 -3.71 -6.43 -6.71
N ASN A 156 -3.63 -5.22 -7.28
CA ASN A 156 -3.11 -5.04 -8.64
C ASN A 156 -1.62 -5.41 -8.74
N LEU A 157 -0.77 -4.89 -7.85
CA LEU A 157 0.69 -5.07 -7.90
C LEU A 157 1.11 -6.54 -7.83
N PHE A 158 0.41 -7.33 -7.01
CA PHE A 158 0.70 -8.75 -6.82
C PHE A 158 -0.19 -9.68 -7.66
N LYS A 159 -0.90 -9.15 -8.67
CA LYS A 159 -1.83 -9.90 -9.54
C LYS A 159 -2.88 -10.73 -8.77
N ASN A 160 -3.32 -10.21 -7.63
CA ASN A 160 -4.35 -10.84 -6.79
C ASN A 160 -5.69 -10.13 -6.99
N ALA A 161 -6.41 -10.53 -8.04
CA ALA A 161 -7.71 -9.96 -8.40
C ALA A 161 -8.77 -10.13 -7.28
N PHE A 162 -8.68 -11.22 -6.53
CA PHE A 162 -9.59 -11.48 -5.41
C PHE A 162 -9.38 -10.47 -4.28
N LEU A 163 -8.13 -10.21 -3.88
CA LEU A 163 -7.80 -9.19 -2.87
C LEU A 163 -8.29 -7.81 -3.31
N LYS A 164 -8.04 -7.43 -4.57
CA LYS A 164 -8.54 -6.17 -5.14
C LYS A 164 -10.07 -6.05 -5.00
N MET A 165 -10.79 -7.08 -5.46
CA MET A 165 -12.25 -7.09 -5.45
C MET A 165 -12.81 -6.98 -4.02
N ILE A 166 -12.29 -7.78 -3.09
CA ILE A 166 -12.79 -7.76 -1.71
C ILE A 166 -12.45 -6.45 -0.99
N SER A 167 -11.32 -5.80 -1.31
CA SER A 167 -11.00 -4.47 -0.78
C SER A 167 -11.97 -3.39 -1.28
N ILE A 168 -12.42 -3.45 -2.53
CA ILE A 168 -13.46 -2.55 -3.05
C ILE A 168 -14.79 -2.81 -2.33
N LEU A 169 -15.17 -4.09 -2.16
CA LEU A 169 -16.39 -4.44 -1.42
C LEU A 169 -16.35 -3.95 0.02
N LEU A 170 -15.20 -4.05 0.70
CA LEU A 170 -15.02 -3.53 2.06
C LEU A 170 -15.22 -2.02 2.14
N ILE A 171 -14.74 -1.25 1.15
CA ILE A 171 -14.98 0.20 1.08
C ILE A 171 -16.48 0.48 0.98
N ILE A 172 -17.16 -0.18 0.05
CA ILE A 172 -18.60 0.04 -0.20
C ILE A 172 -19.41 -0.36 1.02
N ILE A 173 -19.19 -1.56 1.57
CA ILE A 173 -19.94 -2.09 2.70
C ILE A 173 -19.71 -1.24 3.95
N ASN A 174 -18.47 -0.85 4.23
CA ASN A 174 -18.18 0.02 5.38
C ASN A 174 -18.89 1.38 5.22
N ALA A 175 -18.82 2.00 4.04
CA ALA A 175 -19.51 3.26 3.78
C ALA A 175 -21.04 3.13 3.94
N VAL A 176 -21.64 2.04 3.43
CA VAL A 176 -23.09 1.79 3.57
C VAL A 176 -23.49 1.61 5.04
N LEU A 177 -22.76 0.79 5.80
CA LEU A 177 -23.04 0.55 7.22
C LEU A 177 -22.84 1.82 8.06
N ALA A 178 -21.76 2.56 7.82
CA ALA A 178 -21.50 3.81 8.52
C ALA A 178 -22.53 4.89 8.18
N CYS A 179 -22.90 5.06 6.91
CA CYS A 179 -23.99 5.96 6.50
C CYS A 179 -25.32 5.58 7.18
N TYR A 180 -25.63 4.29 7.28
CA TYR A 180 -26.80 3.83 8.01
C TYR A 180 -26.72 4.24 9.49
N GLY A 181 -25.61 3.96 10.17
CA GLY A 181 -25.40 4.34 11.57
C GLY A 181 -25.51 5.83 11.82
N LEU A 182 -25.11 6.67 10.85
CA LEU A 182 -25.28 8.12 10.91
C LEU A 182 -26.73 8.59 10.71
N ILE A 183 -27.52 7.86 9.92
CA ILE A 183 -28.95 8.17 9.68
C ILE A 183 -29.79 7.74 10.88
N ASP A 184 -29.53 6.55 11.42
CA ASP A 184 -30.29 5.93 12.51
C ASP A 184 -29.49 5.89 13.82
N LEU A 185 -28.86 7.01 14.18
CA LEU A 185 -28.04 7.15 15.40
C LEU A 185 -28.78 6.62 16.65
N GLU A 186 -30.06 6.97 16.78
CA GLU A 186 -30.86 6.63 17.97
C GLU A 186 -31.70 5.35 17.79
N PHE A 187 -31.38 4.52 16.77
CA PHE A 187 -32.00 3.22 16.52
C PHE A 187 -33.54 3.25 16.47
N GLN A 188 -34.09 4.29 15.85
CA GLN A 188 -35.53 4.47 15.68
C GLN A 188 -36.08 3.63 14.51
N LEU A 189 -35.24 3.30 13.52
CA LEU A 189 -35.63 2.52 12.34
C LEU A 189 -35.42 1.02 12.55
N ILE A 190 -34.25 0.61 13.02
CA ILE A 190 -33.93 -0.79 13.32
C ILE A 190 -33.48 -0.87 14.79
N PRO A 191 -34.03 -1.81 15.59
CA PRO A 191 -33.59 -2.02 16.97
C PRO A 191 -32.08 -2.26 17.05
N LYS A 192 -31.42 -1.69 18.06
CA LYS A 192 -29.96 -1.76 18.25
C LYS A 192 -29.42 -3.19 18.25
N GLU A 193 -30.17 -4.14 18.79
CA GLU A 193 -29.81 -5.57 18.82
C GLU A 193 -29.82 -6.16 17.40
N ALA A 194 -30.85 -5.85 16.60
CA ALA A 194 -30.96 -6.33 15.23
C ALA A 194 -29.87 -5.71 14.34
N TYR A 195 -29.58 -4.42 14.51
CA TYR A 195 -28.47 -3.76 13.81
C TYR A 195 -27.13 -4.41 14.16
N GLY A 196 -26.84 -4.64 15.44
CA GLY A 196 -25.60 -5.27 15.89
C GLY A 196 -25.40 -6.68 15.31
N VAL A 197 -26.48 -7.48 15.24
CA VAL A 197 -26.46 -8.81 14.60
C VAL A 197 -26.12 -8.71 13.11
N VAL A 198 -26.81 -7.82 12.37
CA VAL A 198 -26.58 -7.63 10.93
C VAL A 198 -25.15 -7.14 10.68
N TYR A 199 -24.67 -6.18 11.47
CA TYR A 199 -23.31 -5.66 11.41
C TYR A 199 -22.28 -6.78 11.59
N CYS A 200 -22.42 -7.60 12.65
CA CYS A 200 -21.50 -8.70 12.94
C CYS A 200 -21.43 -9.73 11.80
N ILE A 201 -22.58 -10.10 11.23
CA ILE A 201 -22.64 -11.06 10.12
C ILE A 201 -21.94 -10.50 8.88
N ILE A 202 -22.28 -9.27 8.48
CA ILE A 202 -21.74 -8.65 7.27
C ILE A 202 -20.22 -8.43 7.42
N ILE A 203 -19.78 -7.82 8.51
CA ILE A 203 -18.36 -7.56 8.76
C ILE A 203 -17.60 -8.87 8.94
N GLY A 204 -18.16 -9.85 9.66
CA GLY A 204 -17.56 -11.16 9.85
C GLY A 204 -17.30 -11.87 8.52
N LEU A 205 -18.28 -11.86 7.61
CA LEU A 205 -18.12 -12.40 6.26
C LEU A 205 -17.02 -11.68 5.47
N MET A 206 -16.99 -10.35 5.54
CA MET A 206 -15.95 -9.56 4.87
C MET A 206 -14.56 -9.83 5.42
N TYR A 207 -14.41 -10.02 6.73
CA TYR A 207 -13.14 -10.38 7.37
C TYR A 207 -12.65 -11.76 6.91
N VAL A 208 -13.53 -12.76 6.80
CA VAL A 208 -13.15 -14.08 6.27
C VAL A 208 -12.62 -13.96 4.83
N PHE A 209 -13.34 -13.26 3.95
CA PHE A 209 -12.92 -13.12 2.56
C PHE A 209 -11.66 -12.27 2.42
N PHE A 210 -11.55 -11.16 3.15
CA PHE A 210 -10.34 -10.33 3.12
C PHE A 210 -9.14 -11.10 3.66
N GLY A 211 -9.32 -11.85 4.75
CA GLY A 211 -8.30 -12.73 5.32
C GLY A 211 -7.83 -13.80 4.32
N TRP A 212 -8.76 -14.41 3.58
CA TRP A 212 -8.41 -15.33 2.50
C TRP A 212 -7.63 -14.65 1.35
N GLY A 213 -7.99 -13.41 1.01
CA GLY A 213 -7.28 -12.60 0.03
C GLY A 213 -5.82 -12.33 0.44
N LEU A 214 -5.60 -11.99 1.71
CA LEU A 214 -4.27 -11.80 2.30
C LEU A 214 -3.49 -13.12 2.40
N PHE A 215 -4.15 -14.22 2.79
CA PHE A 215 -3.53 -15.53 2.90
C PHE A 215 -2.93 -16.01 1.56
N LYS A 216 -3.58 -15.67 0.44
CA LYS A 216 -3.09 -15.99 -0.91
C LYS A 216 -2.02 -15.04 -1.43
N LEU A 217 -1.72 -13.95 -0.72
CA LEU A 217 -0.73 -12.97 -1.16
C LEU A 217 0.69 -13.55 -0.99
N LYS A 218 1.48 -13.54 -2.07
CA LYS A 218 2.86 -14.06 -2.11
C LYS A 218 3.84 -12.92 -2.36
N GLY A 219 5.12 -13.14 -2.05
CA GLY A 219 6.20 -12.17 -2.34
C GLY A 219 6.51 -11.17 -1.23
N LEU A 220 5.87 -11.32 -0.05
CA LEU A 220 6.04 -10.42 1.11
C LEU A 220 6.44 -11.19 2.39
N GLY A 221 7.03 -12.39 2.23
CA GLY A 221 7.28 -13.30 3.36
C GLY A 221 6.00 -13.92 3.91
N GLN A 222 5.97 -14.18 5.22
CA GLN A 222 4.85 -14.81 5.94
C GLN A 222 3.83 -13.80 6.53
N LEU A 223 4.14 -12.50 6.49
CA LEU A 223 3.33 -11.46 7.15
C LEU A 223 1.88 -11.41 6.64
N PRO A 224 1.60 -11.42 5.32
CA PRO A 224 0.22 -11.45 4.83
C PRO A 224 -0.54 -12.72 5.21
N GLN A 225 0.13 -13.87 5.29
CA GLN A 225 -0.50 -15.14 5.65
C GLN A 225 -0.90 -15.15 7.12
N VAL A 226 -0.04 -14.63 8.00
CA VAL A 226 -0.36 -14.46 9.42
C VAL A 226 -1.55 -13.50 9.58
N SER A 227 -1.52 -12.33 8.92
CA SER A 227 -2.66 -11.41 8.94
C SER A 227 -3.93 -12.06 8.40
N GLY A 228 -3.81 -12.84 7.32
CA GLY A 228 -4.94 -13.56 6.72
C GLY A 228 -5.61 -14.53 7.68
N ILE A 229 -4.81 -15.31 8.42
CA ILE A 229 -5.31 -16.23 9.46
C ILE A 229 -6.01 -15.43 10.58
N MET A 230 -5.41 -14.34 11.05
CA MET A 230 -6.03 -13.49 12.08
C MET A 230 -7.40 -12.97 11.64
N HIS A 231 -7.53 -12.48 10.40
CA HIS A 231 -8.80 -12.00 9.86
C HIS A 231 -9.84 -13.11 9.73
N ILE A 232 -9.44 -14.32 9.32
CA ILE A 232 -10.37 -15.46 9.23
C ILE A 232 -10.88 -15.83 10.62
N VAL A 233 -10.01 -15.85 11.64
CA VAL A 233 -10.40 -16.13 13.03
C VAL A 233 -11.34 -15.06 13.57
N ILE A 234 -11.00 -13.77 13.39
CA ILE A 234 -11.85 -12.64 13.79
C ILE A 234 -13.20 -12.69 13.06
N GLY A 235 -13.20 -12.97 11.76
CA GLY A 235 -14.41 -13.12 10.96
C GLY A 235 -15.30 -14.25 11.46
N GLY A 236 -14.72 -15.39 11.84
CA GLY A 236 -15.43 -16.49 12.49
C GLY A 236 -16.04 -16.09 13.84
N MET A 237 -15.30 -15.35 14.67
CA MET A 237 -15.80 -14.82 15.96
C MET A 237 -17.03 -13.92 15.74
N LEU A 238 -16.97 -13.02 14.77
CA LEU A 238 -18.06 -12.10 14.44
C LEU A 238 -19.27 -12.81 13.84
N LEU A 239 -19.07 -13.77 12.91
CA LEU A 239 -20.15 -14.55 12.30
C LEU A 239 -20.94 -15.36 13.33
N THR A 240 -20.28 -15.86 14.37
CA THR A 240 -20.96 -16.60 15.45
C THR A 240 -21.67 -15.70 16.45
N ILE A 241 -21.39 -14.39 16.46
CA ILE A 241 -21.91 -13.36 17.37
C ILE A 241 -21.50 -13.57 18.84
N LEU A 242 -21.41 -14.82 19.30
CA LEU A 242 -21.02 -15.23 20.66
C LEU A 242 -19.68 -14.61 21.11
N PHE A 243 -18.74 -14.47 20.17
CA PHE A 243 -17.41 -13.92 20.43
C PHE A 243 -17.26 -12.48 19.93
N ALA A 244 -18.35 -11.77 19.61
CA ALA A 244 -18.27 -10.41 19.08
C ALA A 244 -17.64 -9.42 20.07
N ILE A 245 -17.80 -9.62 21.39
CA ILE A 245 -17.15 -8.80 22.42
C ILE A 245 -15.61 -8.87 22.37
N VAL A 246 -15.07 -9.98 21.86
CA VAL A 246 -13.61 -10.16 21.63
C VAL A 246 -13.25 -9.80 20.19
N GLY A 247 -14.07 -10.22 19.23
CA GLY A 247 -13.86 -10.00 17.80
C GLY A 247 -13.84 -8.53 17.42
N GLY A 248 -14.71 -7.70 18.01
CA GLY A 248 -14.77 -6.26 17.78
C GLY A 248 -13.43 -5.56 18.09
N PRO A 249 -12.94 -5.59 19.34
CA PRO A 249 -11.63 -5.02 19.68
C PRO A 249 -10.47 -5.64 18.88
N ALA A 250 -10.48 -6.96 18.66
CA ALA A 250 -9.46 -7.63 17.86
C ALA A 250 -9.45 -7.14 16.39
N SER A 251 -10.62 -6.80 15.84
CA SER A 251 -10.76 -6.26 14.49
C SER A 251 -10.13 -4.87 14.33
N ILE A 252 -10.07 -4.08 15.39
CA ILE A 252 -9.35 -2.80 15.41
C ILE A 252 -7.83 -3.07 15.44
N LEU A 253 -7.39 -3.96 16.33
CA LEU A 253 -5.96 -4.27 16.50
C LEU A 253 -5.32 -4.90 15.25
N VAL A 254 -6.04 -5.76 14.52
CA VAL A 254 -5.51 -6.40 13.32
C VAL A 254 -5.22 -5.39 12.19
N GLN A 255 -5.80 -4.18 12.24
CA GLN A 255 -5.47 -3.11 11.30
C GLN A 255 -4.01 -2.67 11.43
N GLY A 256 -3.41 -2.73 12.62
CA GLY A 256 -1.98 -2.48 12.80
C GLY A 256 -1.11 -3.45 12.00
N VAL A 257 -1.52 -4.72 11.89
CA VAL A 257 -0.84 -5.72 11.06
C VAL A 257 -1.01 -5.40 9.57
N ASN A 258 -2.19 -4.92 9.17
CA ASN A 258 -2.44 -4.47 7.80
C ASN A 258 -1.60 -3.25 7.41
N VAL A 259 -1.44 -2.29 8.32
CA VAL A 259 -0.51 -1.16 8.16
C VAL A 259 0.93 -1.67 7.96
N ALA A 260 1.36 -2.67 8.73
CA ALA A 260 2.67 -3.30 8.54
C ALA A 260 2.82 -3.97 7.16
N ILE A 261 1.75 -4.54 6.60
CA ILE A 261 1.75 -5.07 5.22
C ILE A 261 1.96 -3.94 4.21
N ILE A 262 1.27 -2.80 4.34
CA ILE A 262 1.44 -1.65 3.45
C ILE A 262 2.89 -1.16 3.48
N LEU A 263 3.47 -1.03 4.68
CA LEU A 263 4.88 -0.66 4.85
C LEU A 263 5.84 -1.70 4.28
N LYS A 264 5.52 -2.99 4.42
CA LYS A 264 6.36 -4.05 3.83
C LYS A 264 6.34 -4.02 2.31
N VAL A 265 5.18 -3.74 1.71
CA VAL A 265 5.07 -3.54 0.26
C VAL A 265 5.92 -2.34 -0.17
N TYR A 266 5.83 -1.23 0.56
CA TYR A 266 6.66 -0.05 0.31
C TYR A 266 8.15 -0.39 0.31
N GLU A 267 8.63 -1.12 1.33
CA GLU A 267 10.03 -1.54 1.45
C GLU A 267 10.46 -2.45 0.29
N VAL A 268 9.65 -3.47 -0.04
CA VAL A 268 9.96 -4.41 -1.12
C VAL A 268 10.05 -3.70 -2.47
N LEU A 269 9.13 -2.76 -2.75
CA LEU A 269 9.16 -1.98 -3.99
C LEU A 269 10.35 -1.03 -4.03
N LYS A 270 10.67 -0.37 -2.90
CA LYS A 270 11.85 0.50 -2.82
C LYS A 270 13.13 -0.27 -3.10
N ASN A 271 13.31 -1.44 -2.48
CA ASN A 271 14.50 -2.28 -2.66
C ASN A 271 14.66 -2.76 -4.10
N GLN A 272 13.56 -3.07 -4.80
CA GLN A 272 13.56 -3.46 -6.21
C GLN A 272 13.93 -2.33 -7.18
N ILE A 273 13.80 -1.08 -6.77
CA ILE A 273 14.19 0.09 -7.59
C ILE A 273 15.65 0.47 -7.35
N THR A 274 16.15 0.27 -6.12
CA THR A 274 17.54 0.57 -5.76
C THR A 274 18.55 -0.54 -6.09
N THR A 275 18.08 -1.70 -6.55
CA THR A 275 18.91 -2.85 -6.96
C THR A 275 18.90 -2.98 -8.47
#